data_AF-A0A2A3EGI5-F1
#
_entry.id   AF-A0A2A3EGI5-F1
#
_cell.length_a   1.000
_cell.length_b   1.000
_cell.length_c   1.000
_cell.angle_alpha   90.00
_cell.angle_beta   90.00
_cell.angle_gamma   90.00
#
_symmetry.space_group_name_H-M   'P 1'
#
loop_
_entity.id
_entity.type
_entity.pdbx_description
1 polymer ?
#
loop_
_entity_poly.entity_id
_entity_poly.type
_entity_poly.pdbx_seq_one_letter_code
_entity_poly.pdbx_strand_id
1 'polypeptide(L)'
;MIMHKSFIFLLFIIVNISNKYVIAENDEDASTDLYVIEGKVFPWENGAPSGWQLMTHVMANGGEHYGFLREDGTFVISNVPSGSYVIEVVNPNCVYEPIRVEINSKGKFRARKVNLIQTSQVIQVPYPLKMRPLTPFRYFQVREQWRVLMMILPLLLIMIIPKIMNDPETRKEMEQLNNFTNYNMPEMSEVITSFLSGGEKQKSKAVKAAKKRQ
;
A
#
# COMPACT_ATOMS: atom_id res chain seq x y z
N MET A 1 57.78 -28.38 -15.04
CA MET A 1 56.82 -27.58 -14.24
C MET A 1 56.06 -26.51 -15.06
N ILE A 2 56.67 -25.90 -16.08
CA ILE A 2 56.05 -24.82 -16.89
C ILE A 2 54.95 -25.32 -17.84
N MET A 3 55.13 -26.48 -18.49
CA MET A 3 54.12 -27.05 -19.41
C MET A 3 52.79 -27.39 -18.72
N HIS A 4 52.83 -27.87 -17.48
CA HIS A 4 51.62 -28.23 -16.73
C HIS A 4 50.78 -27.00 -16.36
N LYS A 5 51.44 -25.87 -16.02
CA LYS A 5 50.76 -24.59 -15.77
C LYS A 5 50.12 -24.02 -17.04
N SER A 6 50.76 -24.18 -18.20
CA SER A 6 50.21 -23.74 -19.49
C SER A 6 48.97 -24.55 -19.91
N PHE A 7 48.97 -25.87 -19.65
CA PHE A 7 47.82 -26.73 -19.91
C PHE A 7 46.60 -26.39 -19.03
N ILE A 8 46.83 -26.13 -17.73
CA ILE A 8 45.77 -25.72 -16.80
C ILE A 8 45.16 -24.36 -17.22
N PHE A 9 45.99 -23.43 -17.68
CA PHE A 9 45.53 -22.14 -18.17
C PHE A 9 44.68 -22.26 -19.45
N LEU A 10 45.09 -23.13 -20.38
CA LEU A 10 44.33 -23.40 -21.60
C LEU A 10 42.96 -24.05 -21.29
N LEU A 11 42.93 -25.01 -20.35
CA LEU A 11 41.70 -25.64 -19.90
C LEU A 11 40.74 -24.62 -19.28
N PHE A 12 41.26 -23.68 -18.48
CA PHE A 12 40.46 -22.62 -17.88
C PHE A 12 39.83 -21.70 -18.93
N ILE A 13 40.58 -21.35 -19.98
CA ILE A 13 40.06 -20.56 -21.11
C ILE A 13 38.94 -21.31 -21.83
N ILE A 14 39.12 -22.60 -22.11
CA ILE A 14 38.11 -23.44 -22.80
C ILE A 14 36.83 -23.58 -21.96
N VAL A 15 36.94 -23.74 -20.64
CA VAL A 15 35.79 -23.79 -19.72
C VAL A 15 35.04 -22.46 -19.67
N ASN A 16 35.74 -21.33 -19.73
CA ASN A 16 35.10 -20.01 -19.77
C ASN A 16 34.40 -19.74 -21.12
N ILE A 17 34.99 -20.19 -22.24
CA ILE A 17 34.39 -20.04 -23.57
C ILE A 17 33.15 -20.94 -23.69
N SER A 18 33.22 -22.19 -23.23
CA SER A 18 32.07 -23.11 -23.24
C SER A 18 30.95 -22.64 -22.31
N ASN A 19 31.24 -22.14 -21.11
CA ASN A 19 30.21 -21.53 -20.25
C ASN A 19 29.52 -20.34 -20.93
N LYS A 20 30.27 -19.46 -21.60
CA LYS A 20 29.67 -18.35 -22.36
C LYS A 20 28.78 -18.83 -23.50
N TYR A 21 29.19 -19.89 -24.20
CA TYR A 21 28.42 -20.45 -25.31
C TYR A 21 27.12 -21.12 -24.83
N VAL A 22 27.17 -21.86 -23.72
CA VAL A 22 25.99 -22.51 -23.12
C VAL A 22 25.00 -21.50 -22.55
N ILE A 23 25.46 -20.36 -22.03
CA ILE A 23 24.57 -19.28 -21.58
C ILE A 23 23.86 -18.61 -22.77
N ALA A 24 24.50 -18.53 -23.94
CA ALA A 24 23.93 -17.89 -25.13
C ALA A 24 22.82 -18.70 -25.83
N GLU A 25 22.73 -20.02 -25.60
CA GLU A 25 21.67 -20.87 -26.15
C GLU A 25 20.35 -20.81 -25.37
N ASN A 26 20.33 -20.18 -24.19
CA ASN A 26 19.16 -20.15 -23.30
C ASN A 26 18.31 -18.87 -23.44
N ASP A 27 18.68 -17.95 -24.34
CA ASP A 27 17.86 -16.80 -24.72
C ASP A 27 16.89 -17.23 -25.82
N GLU A 28 15.77 -17.84 -25.43
CA GLU A 28 14.62 -18.08 -26.29
C GLU A 28 14.17 -16.78 -26.96
N ASP A 29 14.30 -16.69 -28.29
CA ASP A 29 13.55 -15.83 -29.22
C ASP A 29 13.21 -14.39 -28.75
N ALA A 30 14.15 -13.72 -28.08
CA ALA A 30 14.07 -12.27 -27.90
C ALA A 30 14.35 -11.62 -29.26
N SER A 31 13.30 -11.40 -30.06
CA SER A 31 13.38 -10.55 -31.25
C SER A 31 14.11 -9.28 -30.84
N THR A 32 15.27 -8.99 -31.44
CA THR A 32 16.04 -7.76 -31.18
C THR A 32 15.30 -6.51 -31.65
N ASP A 33 14.09 -6.68 -32.18
CA ASP A 33 13.18 -5.65 -32.58
C ASP A 33 12.79 -4.78 -31.38
N LEU A 34 13.05 -3.48 -31.54
CA LEU A 34 12.70 -2.46 -30.58
C LEU A 34 11.36 -1.84 -30.96
N TYR A 35 10.49 -1.74 -29.97
CA TYR A 35 9.14 -1.23 -30.11
C TYR A 35 8.99 0.14 -29.45
N VAL A 36 7.89 0.79 -29.80
CA VAL A 36 7.54 2.12 -29.32
C VAL A 36 6.18 2.06 -28.63
N ILE A 37 6.13 2.48 -27.37
CA ILE A 37 4.90 2.59 -26.60
C ILE A 37 4.37 4.02 -26.71
N GLU A 38 3.12 4.16 -27.11
CA GLU A 38 2.48 5.45 -27.35
C GLU A 38 1.21 5.62 -26.51
N GLY A 39 0.95 6.86 -26.13
CA GLY A 39 -0.26 7.21 -25.42
C GLY A 39 -0.48 8.70 -25.26
N LYS A 40 -1.56 9.02 -24.56
CA LYS A 40 -1.96 10.37 -24.21
C LYS A 40 -2.35 10.44 -22.74
N VAL A 41 -1.75 11.39 -22.04
CA VAL A 41 -2.09 11.76 -20.67
C VAL A 41 -3.03 12.96 -20.72
N PHE A 42 -4.10 12.90 -19.93
CA PHE A 42 -5.04 13.99 -19.79
C PHE A 42 -4.75 14.79 -18.51
N PRO A 43 -4.86 16.13 -18.56
CA PRO A 43 -4.76 16.95 -17.36
C PRO A 43 -5.94 16.72 -16.41
N TRP A 44 -5.81 17.24 -15.18
CA TRP A 44 -6.94 17.35 -14.25
C TRP A 44 -8.00 18.29 -14.83
N GLU A 45 -9.24 17.82 -14.95
CA GLU A 45 -10.33 18.45 -15.73
C GLU A 45 -10.57 19.93 -15.39
N ASN A 46 -10.32 20.35 -14.15
CA ASN A 46 -10.72 21.68 -13.65
C ASN A 46 -9.57 22.53 -13.08
N GLY A 47 -8.29 22.24 -13.35
CA GLY A 47 -7.24 23.05 -12.71
C GLY A 47 -5.79 22.63 -12.92
N ALA A 48 -5.45 22.02 -14.05
CA ALA A 48 -4.04 21.78 -14.34
C ALA A 48 -3.29 23.13 -14.46
N PRO A 49 -2.20 23.34 -13.70
CA PRO A 49 -1.37 24.52 -13.84
C PRO A 49 -0.80 24.64 -15.25
N SER A 50 -0.54 25.87 -15.69
CA SER A 50 0.22 26.09 -16.93
C SER A 50 1.57 25.38 -16.84
N GLY A 51 1.90 24.55 -17.84
CA GLY A 51 3.14 23.77 -17.84
C GLY A 51 3.07 22.45 -17.05
N TRP A 52 1.87 21.93 -16.75
CA TRP A 52 1.72 20.63 -16.09
C TRP A 52 2.44 19.48 -16.81
N GLN A 53 2.63 19.60 -18.13
CA GLN A 53 3.38 18.66 -18.96
C GLN A 53 4.84 18.57 -18.52
N LEU A 54 5.46 19.68 -18.11
CA LEU A 54 6.87 19.74 -17.70
C LEU A 54 7.14 19.02 -16.39
N MET A 55 6.15 19.00 -15.48
CA MET A 55 6.21 18.28 -14.21
C MET A 55 5.71 16.83 -14.33
N THR A 56 5.31 16.40 -15.52
CA THR A 56 4.79 15.05 -15.76
C THR A 56 5.82 14.23 -16.52
N HIS A 57 6.19 13.10 -15.96
CA HIS A 57 7.07 12.14 -16.60
C HIS A 57 6.38 10.79 -16.72
N VAL A 58 6.57 10.13 -17.86
CA VAL A 58 6.05 8.78 -18.09
C VAL A 58 7.23 7.82 -17.99
N MET A 59 7.06 6.75 -17.22
CA MET A 59 8.11 5.74 -17.05
C MET A 59 7.53 4.35 -17.26
N ALA A 60 8.38 3.44 -17.74
CA ALA A 60 8.11 2.02 -17.79
C ALA A 60 8.94 1.29 -16.73
N ASN A 61 8.31 0.33 -16.05
CA ASN A 61 8.94 -0.59 -15.10
C ASN A 61 9.79 0.11 -14.01
N GLY A 62 9.25 1.17 -13.39
CA GLY A 62 9.95 1.91 -12.34
C GLY A 62 11.16 2.73 -12.82
N GLY A 63 11.22 3.08 -14.10
CA GLY A 63 12.27 3.94 -14.67
C GLY A 63 13.30 3.22 -15.53
N GLU A 64 13.05 1.98 -15.94
CA GLU A 64 13.88 1.29 -16.93
C GLU A 64 13.86 2.02 -18.29
N HIS A 65 12.67 2.48 -18.69
CA HIS A 65 12.50 3.35 -19.85
C HIS A 65 11.74 4.62 -19.46
N TYR A 66 12.12 5.74 -20.07
CA TYR A 66 11.50 7.05 -19.84
C TYR A 66 10.89 7.60 -21.12
N GLY A 67 9.75 8.26 -20.97
CA GLY A 67 9.07 9.02 -22.01
C GLY A 67 8.71 10.41 -21.50
N PHE A 68 8.88 11.40 -22.37
CA PHE A 68 8.50 12.77 -22.09
C PHE A 68 7.14 13.08 -22.72
N LEU A 69 6.40 13.95 -22.05
CA LEU A 69 5.13 14.46 -22.53
C LEU A 69 5.38 15.59 -23.54
N ARG A 70 4.65 15.56 -24.65
CA ARG A 70 4.54 16.68 -25.60
C ARG A 70 3.53 17.70 -25.11
N GLU A 71 3.50 18.87 -25.74
CA GLU A 71 2.59 19.97 -25.39
C GLU A 71 1.11 19.56 -25.44
N ASP A 72 0.75 18.68 -26.37
CA ASP A 72 -0.61 18.14 -26.56
C ASP A 72 -1.00 17.03 -25.57
N GLY A 73 -0.09 16.67 -24.65
CA GLY A 73 -0.25 15.60 -23.67
C GLY A 73 0.06 14.19 -24.19
N THR A 74 0.53 14.06 -25.44
CA THR A 74 0.96 12.75 -25.97
C THR A 74 2.35 12.39 -25.46
N PHE A 75 2.63 11.09 -25.34
CA PHE A 75 3.94 10.59 -24.95
C PHE A 75 4.34 9.41 -25.81
N VAL A 76 5.65 9.23 -25.92
CA VAL A 76 6.28 8.16 -26.67
C VAL A 76 7.45 7.63 -25.85
N ILE A 77 7.49 6.32 -25.62
CA ILE A 77 8.61 5.61 -25.00
C ILE A 77 9.22 4.72 -26.09
N SER A 78 10.44 5.03 -26.50
CA SER A 78 11.17 4.30 -27.54
C SER A 78 12.14 3.28 -26.94
N ASN A 79 12.71 2.42 -27.78
CA ASN A 79 13.71 1.41 -27.37
C ASN A 79 13.18 0.40 -26.35
N VAL A 80 11.92 -0.03 -26.48
CA VAL A 80 11.33 -1.03 -25.59
C VAL A 80 11.34 -2.39 -26.28
N PRO A 81 12.05 -3.41 -25.77
CA PRO A 81 12.02 -4.75 -26.36
C PRO A 81 10.66 -5.44 -26.16
N SER A 82 10.45 -6.60 -26.77
CA SER A 82 9.25 -7.41 -26.52
C SER A 82 9.21 -7.86 -25.05
N GLY A 83 8.08 -7.68 -24.37
CA GLY A 83 7.97 -7.96 -22.95
C GLY A 83 6.69 -7.41 -22.32
N SER A 84 6.59 -7.52 -20.99
CA SER A 84 5.48 -6.97 -20.21
C SER A 84 5.99 -5.82 -19.34
N TYR A 85 5.51 -4.61 -19.61
CA TYR A 85 5.92 -3.39 -18.94
C TYR A 85 4.77 -2.78 -18.16
N VAL A 86 5.06 -2.20 -17.00
CA VAL A 86 4.10 -1.37 -16.26
C VAL A 86 4.40 0.08 -16.57
N ILE A 87 3.44 0.77 -17.19
CA ILE A 87 3.53 2.18 -17.55
C ILE A 87 2.89 3.01 -16.45
N GLU A 88 3.66 3.95 -15.94
CA GLU A 88 3.29 4.83 -14.84
C GLU A 88 3.50 6.27 -15.25
N VAL A 89 2.57 7.13 -14.85
CA VAL A 89 2.65 8.58 -15.06
C VAL A 89 2.86 9.22 -13.71
N VAL A 90 4.01 9.85 -13.56
CA VAL A 90 4.40 10.53 -12.32
C VAL A 90 4.14 12.01 -12.47
N ASN A 91 3.32 12.54 -11.57
CA ASN A 91 3.00 13.96 -11.47
C ASN A 91 2.87 14.32 -9.98
N PRO A 92 3.38 15.47 -9.53
CA PRO A 92 3.30 15.86 -8.12
C PRO A 92 1.87 16.21 -7.68
N ASN A 93 1.03 16.72 -8.57
CA ASN A 93 -0.29 17.24 -8.20
C ASN A 93 -1.40 16.20 -8.34
N CYS A 94 -1.22 15.16 -9.15
CA CYS A 94 -2.27 14.19 -9.49
C CYS A 94 -1.74 12.76 -9.53
N VAL A 95 -2.57 11.82 -9.08
CA VAL A 95 -2.31 10.38 -9.18
C VAL A 95 -2.93 9.87 -10.47
N TYR A 96 -2.16 9.09 -11.23
CA TYR A 96 -2.64 8.36 -12.40
C TYR A 96 -2.68 6.87 -12.11
N GLU A 97 -3.58 6.17 -12.79
CA GLU A 97 -3.67 4.72 -12.67
C GLU A 97 -2.60 4.03 -13.53
N PRO A 98 -1.80 3.10 -12.97
CA PRO A 98 -0.77 2.40 -13.73
C PRO A 98 -1.40 1.36 -14.69
N ILE A 99 -0.82 1.23 -15.89
CA ILE A 99 -1.33 0.34 -16.94
C ILE A 99 -0.23 -0.64 -17.35
N ARG A 100 -0.55 -1.93 -17.41
CA ARG A 100 0.36 -2.95 -17.93
C ARG A 100 0.23 -3.05 -19.45
N VAL A 101 1.34 -2.95 -20.16
CA VAL A 101 1.42 -3.13 -21.60
C VAL A 101 2.24 -4.39 -21.89
N GLU A 102 1.66 -5.32 -22.61
CA GLU A 102 2.34 -6.50 -23.15
C GLU A 102 2.62 -6.28 -24.63
N ILE A 103 3.86 -6.50 -25.02
CA ILE A 103 4.35 -6.44 -26.39
C ILE A 103 4.75 -7.84 -26.79
N ASN A 104 4.08 -8.39 -27.80
CA ASN A 104 4.45 -9.68 -28.38
C ASN A 104 5.70 -9.50 -29.27
N SER A 105 6.52 -10.54 -29.45
CA SER A 105 7.66 -10.56 -30.40
C SER A 105 7.25 -10.29 -31.86
N LYS A 106 5.95 -10.31 -32.18
CA LYS A 106 5.37 -9.89 -33.47
C LYS A 106 4.94 -8.41 -33.53
N GLY A 107 5.20 -7.63 -32.48
CA GLY A 107 4.81 -6.22 -32.39
C GLY A 107 3.33 -5.95 -32.08
N LYS A 108 2.58 -6.94 -31.61
CA LYS A 108 1.18 -6.72 -31.16
C LYS A 108 1.15 -6.22 -29.73
N PHE A 109 0.51 -5.07 -29.52
CA PHE A 109 0.30 -4.48 -28.20
C PHE A 109 -0.99 -4.96 -27.54
N ARG A 110 -0.94 -5.22 -26.23
CA ARG A 110 -2.11 -5.45 -25.38
C ARG A 110 -1.95 -4.64 -24.10
N ALA A 111 -2.89 -3.76 -23.80
CA ALA A 111 -2.89 -2.98 -22.57
C ALA A 111 -3.95 -3.52 -21.60
N ARG A 112 -3.62 -3.56 -20.31
CA ARG A 112 -4.50 -4.04 -19.22
C ARG A 112 -4.31 -3.21 -17.96
N LYS A 113 -5.36 -3.10 -17.15
CA LYS A 113 -5.25 -2.51 -15.80
C LYS A 113 -4.31 -3.34 -14.92
N VAL A 114 -3.46 -2.69 -14.15
CA VAL A 114 -2.58 -3.37 -13.19
C VAL A 114 -3.39 -3.82 -11.98
N ASN A 115 -3.42 -5.13 -11.73
CA ASN A 115 -3.98 -5.71 -10.51
C ASN A 115 -2.92 -6.62 -9.87
N LEU A 116 -2.48 -6.28 -8.66
CA LEU A 116 -1.47 -7.05 -7.91
C LEU A 116 -2.09 -8.22 -7.13
N ILE A 117 -3.39 -8.17 -6.84
CA ILE A 117 -4.06 -9.18 -6.00
C ILE A 117 -4.57 -10.34 -6.83
N GLN A 118 -5.15 -10.05 -8.00
CA GLN A 118 -5.67 -11.04 -8.93
C GLN A 118 -5.03 -10.88 -10.30
N THR A 119 -3.92 -11.60 -10.52
CA THR A 119 -3.18 -11.58 -11.78
C THR A 119 -3.94 -12.20 -12.96
N SER A 120 -4.94 -13.06 -12.68
CA SER A 120 -5.81 -13.69 -13.69
C SER A 120 -6.92 -12.77 -14.19
N GLN A 121 -7.25 -11.71 -13.45
CA GLN A 121 -8.30 -10.77 -13.84
C GLN A 121 -7.78 -9.84 -14.94
N VAL A 122 -8.26 -10.06 -16.17
CA VAL A 122 -7.85 -9.30 -17.34
C VAL A 122 -8.90 -8.24 -17.67
N ILE A 123 -8.62 -6.99 -17.27
CA ILE A 123 -9.39 -5.82 -17.72
C ILE A 123 -8.60 -5.16 -18.85
N GLN A 124 -9.06 -5.36 -20.08
CA GLN A 124 -8.40 -4.81 -21.27
C GLN A 124 -8.63 -3.30 -21.34
N VAL A 125 -7.56 -2.59 -21.71
CA VAL A 125 -7.54 -1.14 -21.90
C VAL A 125 -7.24 -0.89 -23.39
N PRO A 126 -7.88 0.11 -24.03
CA PRO A 126 -7.58 0.44 -25.41
C PRO A 126 -6.14 0.94 -25.59
N TYR A 127 -5.58 0.65 -26.76
CA TYR A 127 -4.29 1.17 -27.22
C TYR A 127 -4.52 2.05 -28.47
N PRO A 128 -3.84 3.20 -28.65
CA PRO A 128 -2.86 3.84 -27.76
C PRO A 128 -3.40 4.20 -26.37
N LEU A 129 -2.51 4.30 -25.39
CA LEU A 129 -2.90 4.46 -23.98
C LEU A 129 -3.63 5.80 -23.76
N LYS A 130 -4.71 5.79 -22.98
CA LYS A 130 -5.45 6.99 -22.56
C LYS A 130 -5.46 7.08 -21.04
N MET A 131 -4.53 7.85 -20.49
CA MET A 131 -4.33 7.93 -19.04
C MET A 131 -5.04 9.16 -18.50
N ARG A 132 -6.07 8.93 -17.69
CA ARG A 132 -6.80 9.99 -16.99
C ARG A 132 -6.37 10.03 -15.53
N PRO A 133 -6.34 11.22 -14.90
CA PRO A 133 -6.00 11.34 -13.50
C PRO A 133 -7.14 10.79 -12.64
N LEU A 134 -6.80 10.11 -11.56
CA LEU A 134 -7.74 9.47 -10.66
C LEU A 134 -8.16 10.42 -9.52
N THR A 135 -7.19 11.05 -8.87
CA THR A 135 -7.40 11.94 -7.72
C THR A 135 -6.22 12.92 -7.58
N PRO A 136 -6.43 14.15 -7.09
CA PRO A 136 -5.33 15.02 -6.72
C PRO A 136 -4.51 14.40 -5.58
N PHE A 137 -3.19 14.57 -5.65
CA PHE A 137 -2.28 14.08 -4.61
C PHE A 137 -2.44 14.93 -3.34
N ARG A 138 -2.76 14.29 -2.21
CA ARG A 138 -2.87 14.94 -0.90
C ARG A 138 -1.66 14.58 -0.05
N TYR A 139 -0.62 15.40 -0.11
CA TYR A 139 0.59 15.22 0.69
C TYR A 139 0.35 15.40 2.20
N PHE A 140 -0.62 16.24 2.55
CA PHE A 140 -0.90 16.58 3.93
C PHE A 140 -2.15 15.88 4.43
N GLN A 141 -2.02 15.18 5.56
CA GLN A 141 -3.15 14.69 6.31
C GLN A 141 -3.77 15.86 7.09
N VAL A 142 -5.07 16.05 6.93
CA VAL A 142 -5.81 17.04 7.72
C VAL A 142 -5.84 16.59 9.17
N ARG A 143 -5.46 17.46 10.10
CA ARG A 143 -5.54 17.16 11.53
C ARG A 143 -6.98 16.87 11.91
N GLU A 144 -7.18 15.83 12.71
CA GLU A 144 -8.48 15.56 13.30
C GLU A 144 -8.87 16.74 14.18
N GLN A 145 -9.94 17.41 13.78
CA GLN A 145 -10.53 18.50 14.53
C GLN A 145 -11.44 17.87 15.57
N TRP A 146 -11.44 18.37 16.81
CA TRP A 146 -12.42 17.98 17.81
C TRP A 146 -13.82 18.33 17.29
N ARG A 147 -14.49 17.36 16.66
CA ARG A 147 -15.87 17.54 16.21
C ARG A 147 -16.68 17.78 17.46
N VAL A 148 -17.48 18.85 17.46
CA VAL A 148 -18.33 19.26 18.59
C VAL A 148 -19.12 18.07 19.16
N LEU A 149 -19.54 17.12 18.30
CA LEU A 149 -20.19 15.88 18.71
C LEU A 149 -19.33 14.99 19.64
N MET A 150 -18.04 14.83 19.39
CA MET A 150 -17.12 14.04 20.24
C MET A 150 -16.93 14.68 21.62
N MET A 151 -17.10 16.01 21.73
CA MET A 151 -17.02 16.72 23.00
C MET A 151 -18.38 16.77 23.74
N ILE A 152 -19.48 16.97 23.00
CA ILE A 152 -20.82 17.06 23.59
C ILE A 152 -21.35 15.69 24.01
N LEU A 153 -21.10 14.63 23.24
CA LEU A 153 -21.59 13.29 23.54
C LEU A 153 -21.22 12.77 24.95
N PRO A 154 -19.96 12.83 25.42
CA PRO A 154 -19.63 12.41 26.78
C PRO A 154 -20.27 13.28 27.86
N LEU A 155 -20.43 14.60 27.63
CA LEU A 155 -21.12 15.49 28.56
C LEU A 155 -22.62 15.17 28.67
N LEU A 156 -23.25 14.85 27.53
CA LEU A 156 -24.66 14.48 27.46
C LEU A 156 -24.93 13.17 28.21
N LEU A 157 -24.04 12.18 28.05
CA LEU A 157 -24.10 10.91 28.81
C LEU A 157 -23.96 11.14 30.31
N ILE A 158 -22.99 11.95 30.76
CA ILE A 158 -22.80 12.28 32.18
C ILE A 158 -24.02 13.02 32.75
N MET A 159 -24.75 13.78 31.95
CA MET A 159 -25.96 14.49 32.40
C MET A 159 -27.21 13.60 32.44
N ILE A 160 -27.38 12.71 31.46
CA ILE A 160 -28.57 11.85 31.35
C ILE A 160 -28.47 10.66 32.30
N ILE A 161 -27.31 10.01 32.43
CA ILE A 161 -27.11 8.80 33.25
C ILE A 161 -27.61 9.00 34.70
N PRO A 162 -27.26 10.08 35.42
CA PRO A 162 -27.77 10.30 36.77
C PRO A 162 -29.29 10.53 36.82
N LYS A 163 -29.86 11.18 35.79
CA LYS A 163 -31.31 11.43 35.71
C LYS A 163 -32.08 10.13 35.53
N ILE A 164 -31.70 9.31 34.54
CA ILE A 164 -32.34 8.02 34.30
C ILE A 164 -32.12 7.05 35.47
N MET A 165 -31.02 7.16 36.23
CA MET A 165 -30.81 6.33 37.41
C MET A 165 -31.60 6.81 38.64
N ASN A 166 -32.07 8.06 38.64
CA ASN A 166 -32.86 8.60 39.74
C ASN A 166 -34.36 8.32 39.59
N ASP A 167 -34.82 7.96 38.39
CA ASP A 167 -36.21 7.60 38.15
C ASP A 167 -36.54 6.24 38.80
N PRO A 168 -37.66 6.13 39.55
CA PRO A 168 -38.01 4.90 40.27
C PRO A 168 -38.50 3.77 39.36
N GLU A 169 -38.90 4.08 38.13
CA GLU A 169 -39.37 3.12 37.12
C GLU A 169 -38.18 2.41 36.44
N THR A 170 -37.18 3.17 36.02
CA THR A 170 -35.93 2.66 35.44
C THR A 170 -35.08 1.87 36.44
N ARG A 171 -35.14 2.18 37.74
CA ARG A 171 -34.50 1.35 38.80
C ARG A 171 -35.11 -0.04 38.87
N LYS A 172 -36.44 -0.15 38.79
CA LYS A 172 -37.13 -1.44 38.78
C LYS A 172 -36.82 -2.21 37.51
N GLU A 173 -36.76 -1.53 36.36
CA GLU A 173 -36.35 -2.14 35.09
C GLU A 173 -34.88 -2.57 35.12
N MET A 174 -33.98 -1.79 35.73
CA MET A 174 -32.56 -2.15 35.93
C MET A 174 -32.40 -3.32 36.89
N GLU A 175 -33.17 -3.38 37.99
CA GLU A 175 -33.20 -4.51 38.93
C GLU A 175 -33.77 -5.77 38.27
N GLN A 176 -34.81 -5.62 37.43
CA GLN A 176 -35.36 -6.72 36.63
C GLN A 176 -34.35 -7.20 35.59
N LEU A 177 -33.72 -6.28 34.83
CA LEU A 177 -32.67 -6.62 33.88
C LEU A 177 -31.49 -7.30 34.57
N ASN A 178 -31.04 -6.81 35.73
CA ASN A 178 -29.96 -7.42 36.51
C ASN A 178 -30.34 -8.82 37.02
N ASN A 179 -31.61 -9.03 37.41
CA ASN A 179 -32.14 -10.35 37.76
C ASN A 179 -32.25 -11.30 36.55
N PHE A 180 -32.48 -10.79 35.33
CA PHE A 180 -32.47 -11.58 34.10
C PHE A 180 -31.05 -11.82 33.56
N THR A 181 -30.11 -10.90 33.79
CA THR A 181 -28.71 -10.98 33.41
C THR A 181 -27.83 -11.43 34.58
N ASN A 182 -28.27 -12.44 35.34
CA ASN A 182 -27.47 -13.15 36.34
C ASN A 182 -26.27 -13.89 35.70
N TYR A 183 -25.36 -13.11 35.11
CA TYR A 183 -24.03 -13.51 34.73
C TYR A 183 -23.09 -12.67 35.57
N ASN A 184 -22.33 -13.35 36.45
CA ASN A 184 -21.24 -12.83 37.28
C ASN A 184 -20.44 -11.69 36.63
N MET A 185 -20.95 -10.45 36.69
CA MET A 185 -20.21 -9.26 36.32
C MET A 185 -19.63 -8.68 37.61
N PRO A 186 -18.30 -8.59 37.74
CA PRO A 186 -17.66 -7.98 38.91
C PRO A 186 -18.07 -6.52 39.06
N GLU A 187 -18.10 -6.02 40.29
CA GLU A 187 -18.56 -4.68 40.64
C GLU A 187 -17.90 -3.62 39.74
N MET A 188 -18.72 -2.78 39.10
CA MET A 188 -18.26 -1.80 38.11
C MET A 188 -17.18 -0.84 38.65
N SER A 189 -17.08 -0.69 39.98
CA SER A 189 -16.05 0.08 40.67
C SER A 189 -14.65 -0.55 40.56
N GLU A 190 -14.53 -1.88 40.61
CA GLU A 190 -13.25 -2.61 40.52
C GLU A 190 -12.71 -2.61 39.08
N VAL A 191 -13.59 -2.76 38.09
CA VAL A 191 -13.19 -2.71 36.66
C VAL A 191 -12.81 -1.29 36.22
N ILE A 192 -13.53 -0.26 36.65
CA ILE A 192 -13.17 1.15 36.36
C ILE A 192 -11.85 1.51 37.06
N THR A 193 -11.67 1.08 38.32
CA THR A 193 -10.39 1.29 39.04
C THR A 193 -9.25 0.54 38.36
N SER A 194 -9.45 -0.70 37.92
CA SER A 194 -8.42 -1.47 37.21
C SER A 194 -8.03 -0.89 35.84
N PHE A 195 -8.98 -0.23 35.16
CA PHE A 195 -8.77 0.39 33.86
C PHE A 195 -8.15 1.79 33.97
N LEU A 196 -8.54 2.56 34.99
CA LEU A 196 -8.00 3.89 35.26
C LEU A 196 -6.63 3.84 35.97
N SER A 197 -6.40 2.83 36.82
CA SER A 197 -5.12 2.66 37.52
C SER A 197 -4.06 1.88 36.74
N GLY A 198 -4.35 1.48 35.50
CA GLY A 198 -3.36 0.83 34.62
C GLY A 198 -2.69 -0.38 35.26
N GLY A 199 -3.45 -1.46 35.49
CA GLY A 199 -2.91 -2.82 35.63
C GLY A 199 -1.69 -3.02 36.55
N GLU A 200 -1.79 -2.69 37.84
CA GLU A 200 -0.84 -3.20 38.84
C GLU A 200 -1.51 -4.24 39.75
N LYS A 201 -1.07 -5.50 39.61
CA LYS A 201 -1.42 -6.60 40.52
C LYS A 201 -0.95 -6.26 41.93
N GLN A 202 -1.88 -6.14 42.87
CA GLN A 202 -1.59 -6.11 44.31
C GLN A 202 -0.80 -7.35 44.72
N LYS A 203 0.46 -7.16 45.14
CA LYS A 203 1.22 -8.17 45.89
C LYS A 203 0.73 -8.18 47.33
N SER A 204 0.23 -9.34 47.77
CA SER A 204 -0.04 -9.68 49.17
C SER A 204 1.20 -9.44 50.04
N LYS A 205 1.11 -8.57 51.04
CA LYS A 205 2.14 -8.44 52.08
C LYS A 205 2.09 -9.66 53.00
N ALA A 206 3.19 -10.43 53.00
CA ALA A 206 3.43 -11.54 53.90
C ALA A 206 3.46 -11.09 55.36
N VAL A 207 2.80 -11.87 56.21
CA VAL A 207 2.76 -11.79 57.67
C VAL A 207 4.18 -11.95 58.24
N LYS A 208 4.68 -10.94 58.98
CA LYS A 208 5.86 -11.10 59.85
C LYS A 208 5.39 -11.47 61.25
N ALA A 209 5.74 -12.69 61.67
CA ALA A 209 5.55 -13.21 63.01
C ALA A 209 6.28 -12.34 64.05
N ALA A 210 5.54 -11.87 65.06
CA ALA A 210 6.08 -11.19 66.22
C ALA A 210 6.65 -12.22 67.22
N LYS A 211 7.96 -12.13 67.49
CA LYS A 211 8.67 -12.93 68.48
C LYS A 211 8.33 -12.43 69.88
N LYS A 212 7.62 -13.25 70.65
CA LYS A 212 7.23 -13.02 72.06
C LYS A 212 8.47 -13.00 72.97
N ARG A 213 8.57 -11.99 73.83
CA ARG A 213 9.44 -11.92 75.02
C ARG A 213 8.53 -12.01 76.25
N GLN A 214 8.63 -13.10 76.99
CA GLN A 214 8.56 -13.20 78.46
C GLN A 214 8.74 -14.67 78.82
#